data_AF-B3VNX5-F1
#
_entry.id   AF-B3VNX5-F1
#
_cell.length_a   1.000
_cell.length_b   1.000
_cell.length_c   1.000
_cell.angle_alpha   90.00
_cell.angle_beta   90.00
_cell.angle_gamma   90.00
#
_symmetry.space_group_name_H-M   'P 1'
#
loop_
_entity.id
_entity.type
_entity.pdbx_description
1 polymer ?
#
loop_
_entity_poly.entity_id
_entity_poly.type
_entity_poly.pdbx_seq_one_letter_code
_entity_poly.pdbx_strand_id
1 'polypeptide(L)'
;TVPEVAKISTSLLPDLSANTPRANEEMEGFQDAKNILKDQLVKGSPHLDVISLVGMPGIGKTTIAEKIYNDPIVTSHFDVRAQCRVTQVYSWRDLLLTILNGVLEPADRNEKEDGELAVELRRFLLTKRFLVLIDDVWDNEVWDNLHMCFKGARNRSRVILTTRLSNIAIYAKCESEPYHLRLFSDDESWTLLKKEVFQEESCPPELVDVGFRIAKCCGGLPLFIVLVAGVLKDKRKKAELWKVIEESLGSQNIGSLEETMSVIGFN
;
A
#
# COMPACT_ATOMS: atom_id res chain seq x y z
N THR A 1 -21.14 -47.54 12.90
CA THR A 1 -20.53 -47.43 11.55
C THR A 1 -20.94 -46.11 10.96
N VAL A 2 -20.05 -45.12 11.08
CA VAL A 2 -20.21 -43.74 10.62
C VAL A 2 -18.94 -43.44 9.81
N PRO A 3 -19.02 -42.87 8.59
CA PRO A 3 -17.85 -42.73 7.75
C PRO A 3 -16.96 -41.57 8.22
N GLU A 4 -15.66 -41.85 8.14
CA GLU A 4 -14.52 -41.02 8.50
C GLU A 4 -14.36 -39.88 7.49
N VAL A 5 -14.63 -38.65 7.93
CA VAL A 5 -14.35 -37.44 7.13
C VAL A 5 -12.86 -37.15 7.26
N ALA A 6 -12.14 -37.33 6.15
CA ALA A 6 -10.72 -37.05 6.03
C ALA A 6 -10.43 -35.58 6.40
N LYS A 7 -9.64 -35.38 7.47
CA LYS A 7 -9.05 -34.10 7.84
C LYS A 7 -8.01 -33.70 6.79
N ILE A 8 -8.33 -32.74 5.94
CA ILE A 8 -7.34 -32.08 5.08
C ILE A 8 -6.49 -31.19 5.99
N SER A 9 -5.19 -31.47 6.00
CA SER A 9 -4.19 -30.81 6.83
C SER A 9 -3.93 -29.38 6.33
N THR A 10 -3.92 -28.43 7.26
CA THR A 10 -3.72 -26.98 7.10
C THR A 10 -2.28 -26.57 6.73
N SER A 11 -1.51 -27.41 6.04
CA SER A 11 -0.06 -27.18 5.82
C SER A 11 0.30 -26.54 4.48
N LEU A 12 -0.57 -25.73 3.88
CA LEU A 12 -0.34 -25.10 2.56
C LEU A 12 -0.06 -23.58 2.61
N LEU A 13 0.17 -22.99 3.79
CA LEU A 13 0.61 -21.59 3.86
C LEU A 13 2.14 -21.53 3.61
N PRO A 14 2.61 -20.92 2.51
CA PRO A 14 4.03 -20.68 2.33
C PRO A 14 4.51 -19.64 3.35
N ASP A 15 5.75 -19.83 3.79
CA ASP A 15 6.46 -18.95 4.73
C ASP A 15 6.55 -17.53 4.15
N LEU A 16 5.77 -16.59 4.71
CA LEU A 16 5.60 -15.21 4.21
C LEU A 16 6.84 -14.32 4.42
N SER A 17 7.90 -14.85 5.04
CA SER A 17 9.10 -14.09 5.40
C SER A 17 10.09 -13.90 4.25
N ALA A 18 9.94 -14.60 3.11
CA ALA A 18 10.96 -14.62 2.05
C ALA A 18 10.62 -13.83 0.77
N ASN A 19 9.43 -13.23 0.64
CA ASN A 19 9.02 -12.51 -0.57
C ASN A 19 8.71 -11.04 -0.29
N THR A 20 9.75 -10.25 -0.02
CA THR A 20 9.63 -8.79 -0.20
C THR A 20 9.52 -8.52 -1.70
N PRO A 21 8.48 -7.81 -2.20
CA PRO A 21 8.35 -7.52 -3.62
C PRO A 21 9.57 -6.72 -4.10
N ARG A 22 10.23 -7.16 -5.18
CA ARG A 22 11.23 -6.33 -5.87
C ARG A 22 10.48 -5.15 -6.50
N ALA A 23 10.72 -3.97 -5.94
CA ALA A 23 9.96 -2.73 -6.08
C ALA A 23 9.84 -2.08 -7.48
N ASN A 24 10.37 -2.67 -8.56
CA ASN A 24 10.65 -1.87 -9.76
C ASN A 24 9.69 -2.01 -10.95
N GLU A 25 8.74 -2.95 -11.00
CA GLU A 25 7.99 -3.17 -12.26
C GLU A 25 6.52 -3.60 -12.11
N GLU A 26 5.89 -3.43 -10.95
CA GLU A 26 4.44 -3.69 -10.75
C GLU A 26 3.56 -2.56 -11.33
N MET A 27 3.90 -2.01 -12.50
CA MET A 27 3.57 -0.62 -12.81
C MET A 27 2.34 -0.40 -13.72
N GLU A 28 1.88 -1.42 -14.45
CA GLU A 28 0.78 -1.20 -15.42
C GLU A 28 -0.57 -0.95 -14.73
N GLY A 29 -0.97 -1.78 -13.77
CA GLY A 29 -2.31 -1.69 -13.15
C GLY A 29 -2.56 -0.45 -12.28
N PHE A 30 -1.50 0.32 -11.96
CA PHE A 30 -1.60 1.54 -11.15
C PHE A 30 -1.25 2.81 -11.92
N GLN A 31 -1.01 2.73 -13.23
CA GLN A 31 -0.43 3.86 -13.97
C GLN A 31 -1.33 5.10 -13.96
N ASP A 32 -2.65 4.91 -14.12
CA ASP A 32 -3.62 6.00 -14.08
C ASP A 32 -3.64 6.69 -12.72
N ALA A 33 -3.73 5.91 -11.63
CA ALA A 33 -3.70 6.41 -10.27
C ALA A 33 -2.40 7.18 -9.99
N LYS A 34 -1.25 6.62 -10.39
CA LYS A 34 0.05 7.27 -10.24
C LYS A 34 0.10 8.63 -10.95
N ASN A 35 -0.38 8.71 -12.18
CA ASN A 35 -0.35 9.95 -12.95
C ASN A 35 -1.23 11.04 -12.30
N ILE A 36 -2.45 10.69 -11.90
CA ILE A 36 -3.38 11.61 -11.23
C ILE A 36 -2.79 12.12 -9.91
N LEU A 37 -2.30 11.21 -9.06
CA LEU A 37 -1.76 11.55 -7.75
C LEU A 37 -0.48 12.38 -7.85
N LYS A 38 0.40 12.07 -8.82
CA LYS A 38 1.61 12.88 -9.08
C LYS A 38 1.25 14.30 -9.48
N ASP A 39 0.24 14.47 -10.34
CA ASP A 39 -0.21 15.80 -10.74
C ASP A 39 -0.77 16.59 -9.56
N GLN A 40 -1.56 15.97 -8.68
CA GLN A 40 -2.02 16.61 -7.44
C GLN A 40 -0.85 17.04 -6.53
N LEU A 41 0.21 16.23 -6.47
CA LEU A 41 1.41 16.55 -5.67
C LEU A 41 2.17 17.77 -6.20
N VAL A 42 2.38 17.88 -7.53
CA VAL A 42 3.30 18.90 -8.08
C VAL A 42 2.63 20.08 -8.79
N LYS A 43 1.35 19.95 -9.18
CA LYS A 43 0.57 20.99 -9.89
C LYS A 43 -0.57 21.60 -9.05
N GLY A 44 -0.77 21.13 -7.82
CA GLY A 44 -1.86 21.60 -6.97
C GLY A 44 -1.70 23.06 -6.50
N SER A 45 -2.59 23.47 -5.59
CA SER A 45 -2.67 24.84 -5.08
C SER A 45 -1.41 25.31 -4.31
N PRO A 46 -1.27 26.63 -4.08
CA PRO A 46 -0.21 27.18 -3.24
C PRO A 46 -0.32 26.78 -1.76
N HIS A 47 -1.46 26.27 -1.31
CA HIS A 47 -1.70 25.91 0.09
C HIS A 47 -1.22 24.48 0.40
N LEU A 48 -1.23 24.14 1.69
CA LEU A 48 -1.10 22.76 2.12
C LEU A 48 -2.27 21.95 1.58
N ASP A 49 -1.99 20.76 1.05
CA ASP A 49 -3.03 19.82 0.65
C ASP A 49 -2.69 18.39 1.12
N VAL A 50 -3.73 17.57 1.26
CA VAL A 50 -3.66 16.18 1.72
C VAL A 50 -4.16 15.28 0.61
N ILE A 51 -3.25 14.48 0.08
CA ILE A 51 -3.49 13.52 -1.00
C ILE A 51 -3.74 12.16 -0.37
N SER A 52 -5.02 11.85 -0.13
CA SER A 52 -5.43 10.64 0.57
C SER A 52 -5.68 9.47 -0.40
N LEU A 53 -5.06 8.31 -0.15
CA LEU A 53 -5.36 7.04 -0.82
C LEU A 53 -6.20 6.15 0.09
N VAL A 54 -7.35 5.71 -0.42
CA VAL A 54 -8.33 4.92 0.34
C VAL A 54 -8.58 3.58 -0.34
N GLY A 55 -8.77 2.53 0.45
CA GLY A 55 -9.16 1.22 -0.06
C GLY A 55 -8.91 0.09 0.93
N MET A 56 -9.43 -1.08 0.63
CA MET A 56 -9.32 -2.27 1.46
C MET A 56 -7.87 -2.74 1.70
N PRO A 57 -7.61 -3.63 2.68
CA PRO A 57 -6.30 -4.26 2.86
C PRO A 57 -5.83 -4.98 1.58
N GLY A 58 -4.53 -4.94 1.29
CA GLY A 58 -3.96 -5.65 0.12
C GLY A 58 -4.22 -5.03 -1.26
N ILE A 59 -4.96 -3.92 -1.34
CA ILE A 59 -5.28 -3.24 -2.61
C ILE A 59 -4.10 -2.43 -3.21
N GLY A 60 -3.01 -2.25 -2.46
CA GLY A 60 -1.79 -1.58 -2.95
C GLY A 60 -1.64 -0.10 -2.59
N LYS A 61 -2.34 0.42 -1.57
CA LYS A 61 -2.23 1.81 -1.11
C LYS A 61 -0.77 2.23 -0.82
N THR A 62 -0.10 1.53 0.08
CA THR A 62 1.30 1.77 0.47
C THR A 62 2.21 1.69 -0.76
N THR A 63 2.01 0.67 -1.60
CA THR A 63 2.78 0.47 -2.83
C THR A 63 2.69 1.67 -3.79
N ILE A 64 1.49 2.22 -4.03
CA ILE A 64 1.33 3.40 -4.89
C ILE A 64 1.93 4.63 -4.21
N ALA A 65 1.66 4.82 -2.92
CA ALA A 65 2.14 5.96 -2.14
C ALA A 65 3.68 6.03 -2.13
N GLU A 66 4.37 4.92 -1.90
CA GLU A 66 5.83 4.83 -1.95
C GLU A 66 6.37 5.11 -3.36
N LYS A 67 5.69 4.60 -4.40
CA LYS A 67 6.09 4.83 -5.80
C LYS A 67 5.98 6.30 -6.19
N ILE A 68 4.90 6.99 -5.82
CA ILE A 68 4.76 8.42 -6.12
C ILE A 68 5.69 9.26 -5.22
N TYR A 69 5.89 8.87 -3.97
CA TYR A 69 6.80 9.55 -3.03
C TYR A 69 8.26 9.54 -3.50
N ASN A 70 8.69 8.44 -4.12
CA ASN A 70 10.04 8.26 -4.66
C ASN A 70 10.18 8.61 -6.15
N ASP A 71 9.13 9.12 -6.79
CA ASP A 71 9.19 9.50 -8.19
C ASP A 71 10.17 10.68 -8.42
N PRO A 72 11.06 10.65 -9.42
CA PRO A 72 12.03 11.72 -9.67
C PRO A 72 11.41 13.13 -9.80
N ILE A 73 10.23 13.23 -10.40
CA ILE A 73 9.53 14.52 -10.56
C ILE A 73 8.99 15.01 -9.21
N VAL A 74 8.48 14.10 -8.40
CA VAL A 74 7.99 14.42 -7.05
C VAL A 74 9.15 14.77 -6.14
N THR A 75 10.19 13.93 -6.08
CA THR A 75 11.36 14.14 -5.22
C THR A 75 12.09 15.44 -5.49
N SER A 76 12.22 15.86 -6.75
CA SER A 76 12.84 17.14 -7.12
C SER A 76 11.96 18.36 -6.84
N HIS A 77 10.66 18.18 -6.58
CA HIS A 77 9.72 19.27 -6.32
C HIS A 77 9.77 19.78 -4.87
N PHE A 78 10.12 18.92 -3.90
CA PHE A 78 10.08 19.21 -2.46
C PHE A 78 11.48 19.37 -1.88
N ASP A 79 11.66 20.35 -0.99
CA ASP A 79 12.95 20.66 -0.35
C ASP A 79 13.35 19.60 0.67
N VAL A 80 12.36 19.08 1.39
CA VAL A 80 12.52 18.05 2.44
C VAL A 80 11.39 17.04 2.35
N ARG A 81 11.67 15.80 2.71
CA ARG A 81 10.68 14.72 2.68
C ARG A 81 10.83 13.83 3.90
N ALA A 82 9.73 13.33 4.42
CA ALA A 82 9.73 12.30 5.45
C ALA A 82 8.61 11.30 5.20
N GLN A 83 8.76 10.12 5.77
CA GLN A 83 7.74 9.09 5.77
C GLN A 83 7.64 8.45 7.15
N CYS A 84 6.43 8.17 7.59
CA CYS A 84 6.17 7.38 8.79
C CYS A 84 5.00 6.43 8.53
N ARG A 85 5.04 5.26 9.16
CA ARG A 85 3.95 4.30 9.16
C ARG A 85 3.31 4.28 10.54
N VAL A 86 1.98 4.37 10.58
CA VAL A 86 1.21 4.36 11.80
C VAL A 86 0.88 2.90 12.12
N THR A 87 1.42 2.41 13.22
CA THR A 87 1.10 1.08 13.76
C THR A 87 -0.23 1.12 14.51
N GLN A 88 -0.90 -0.03 14.67
CA GLN A 88 -2.16 -0.11 15.44
C GLN A 88 -2.03 0.44 16.87
N VAL A 89 -0.88 0.19 17.50
CA VAL A 89 -0.45 0.87 18.72
C VAL A 89 0.65 1.81 18.31
N TYR A 90 0.34 3.11 18.21
CA TYR A 90 1.31 4.14 17.84
C TYR A 90 1.76 4.93 19.06
N SER A 91 2.97 5.46 18.98
CA SER A 91 3.51 6.43 19.92
C SER A 91 3.59 7.78 19.21
N TRP A 92 2.95 8.78 19.79
CA TRP A 92 3.01 10.15 19.26
C TRP A 92 4.45 10.64 19.14
N ARG A 93 5.25 10.38 20.17
CA ARG A 93 6.69 10.67 20.20
C ARG A 93 7.44 10.01 19.05
N ASP A 94 7.16 8.73 18.78
CA ASP A 94 7.88 7.98 17.75
C ASP A 94 7.55 8.50 16.35
N LEU A 95 6.30 8.91 16.11
CA LEU A 95 5.90 9.57 14.87
C LEU A 95 6.64 10.90 14.68
N LEU A 96 6.69 11.74 15.71
CA LEU A 96 7.42 13.01 15.69
C LEU A 96 8.91 12.81 15.41
N LEU A 97 9.56 11.90 16.14
CA LEU A 97 10.98 11.60 15.97
C LEU A 97 11.28 11.03 14.58
N THR A 98 10.41 10.15 14.07
CA THR A 98 10.54 9.60 12.72
C THR A 98 10.52 10.70 11.67
N ILE A 99 9.57 11.63 11.76
CA ILE A 99 9.47 12.73 10.78
C ILE A 99 10.65 13.71 10.96
N LEU A 100 10.99 14.09 12.20
CA LEU A 100 12.13 14.96 12.50
C LEU A 100 13.42 14.40 11.93
N ASN A 101 13.72 13.12 12.15
CA ASN A 101 14.92 12.46 11.63
C ASN A 101 14.91 12.31 10.10
N GLY A 102 13.73 12.37 9.47
CA GLY A 102 13.61 12.39 8.01
C GLY A 102 13.91 13.76 7.40
N VAL A 103 13.61 14.85 8.10
CA VAL A 103 13.70 16.22 7.55
C VAL A 103 14.84 17.08 8.11
N LEU A 104 15.39 16.72 9.28
CA LEU A 104 16.50 17.40 9.93
C LEU A 104 17.73 16.51 10.02
N GLU A 105 18.88 17.14 10.23
CA GLU A 105 20.08 16.41 10.60
C GLU A 105 19.90 15.66 11.94
N PRO A 106 20.61 14.53 12.11
CA PRO A 106 20.61 13.79 13.36
C PRO A 106 21.01 14.68 14.54
N ALA A 107 20.20 14.66 15.59
CA ALA A 107 20.47 15.36 16.85
C ALA A 107 19.91 14.53 18.01
N ASP A 108 20.54 14.65 19.18
CA ASP A 108 19.97 14.09 20.40
C ASP A 108 18.75 14.91 20.81
N ARG A 109 17.61 14.22 20.91
CA ARG A 109 16.31 14.81 21.29
C ARG A 109 15.68 14.05 22.45
N ASN A 110 16.44 13.20 23.14
CA ASN A 110 15.94 12.32 24.21
C ASN A 110 15.34 13.10 25.38
N GLU A 111 15.90 14.26 25.71
CA GLU A 111 15.46 15.11 26.82
C GLU A 111 14.24 16.00 26.47
N LYS A 112 13.87 16.11 25.19
CA LYS A 112 12.76 16.98 24.77
C LYS A 112 11.42 16.34 25.06
N GLU A 113 10.47 17.13 25.55
CA GLU A 113 9.08 16.73 25.67
C GLU A 113 8.41 16.65 24.28
N ASP A 114 7.33 15.86 24.16
CA ASP A 114 6.64 15.67 22.87
C ASP A 114 6.10 16.98 22.28
N GLY A 115 5.66 17.92 23.13
CA GLY A 115 5.24 19.25 22.71
C GLY A 115 6.40 20.07 22.11
N GLU A 116 7.60 19.96 22.67
CA GLU A 116 8.79 20.64 22.15
C GLU A 116 9.22 20.05 20.81
N LEU A 117 9.15 18.72 20.67
CA LEU A 117 9.40 18.03 19.40
C LEU A 117 8.41 18.49 18.32
N ALA A 118 7.12 18.58 18.64
CA ALA A 118 6.10 19.06 17.71
C ALA A 118 6.34 20.53 17.29
N VAL A 119 6.72 21.40 18.23
CA VAL A 119 7.05 22.81 17.96
C VAL A 119 8.30 22.92 17.08
N GLU A 120 9.34 22.14 17.37
CA GLU A 120 10.56 22.09 16.55
C GLU A 120 10.25 21.65 15.13
N LEU A 121 9.52 20.54 14.98
CA LEU A 121 9.11 19.99 13.69
C LEU A 121 8.33 21.04 12.89
N ARG A 122 7.30 21.62 13.50
CA ARG A 122 6.48 22.66 12.87
C ARG A 122 7.33 23.84 12.41
N ARG A 123 8.17 24.38 13.30
CA ARG A 123 8.99 25.55 12.99
C ARG A 123 9.88 25.29 11.78
N PHE A 124 10.48 24.10 11.70
CA PHE A 124 11.31 23.74 10.56
C PHE A 124 10.49 23.56 9.27
N LEU A 125 9.42 22.77 9.31
CA LEU A 125 8.57 22.49 8.15
C LEU A 125 7.98 23.77 7.54
N LEU A 126 7.62 24.76 8.35
CA LEU A 126 7.11 26.04 7.83
C LEU A 126 8.14 26.86 7.02
N THR A 127 9.42 26.51 7.09
CA THR A 127 10.49 27.15 6.29
C THR A 127 10.78 26.44 4.96
N LYS A 128 10.21 25.26 4.73
CA LYS A 128 10.55 24.36 3.61
C LYS A 128 9.30 23.86 2.90
N ARG A 129 9.33 23.71 1.58
CA ARG A 129 8.30 22.94 0.87
C ARG A 129 8.51 21.46 1.18
N PHE A 130 7.63 20.87 1.98
CA PHE A 130 7.76 19.50 2.46
C PHE A 130 6.78 18.54 1.80
N LEU A 131 7.18 17.28 1.72
CA LEU A 131 6.31 16.15 1.46
C LEU A 131 6.40 15.17 2.63
N VAL A 132 5.28 14.91 3.31
CA VAL A 132 5.22 13.88 4.37
C VAL A 132 4.29 12.77 3.94
N LEU A 133 4.79 11.53 3.91
CA LEU A 133 3.96 10.32 3.74
C LEU A 133 3.60 9.77 5.11
N ILE A 134 2.30 9.70 5.41
CA ILE A 134 1.74 9.09 6.62
C ILE A 134 0.97 7.84 6.18
N ASP A 135 1.58 6.68 6.37
CA ASP A 135 1.05 5.40 5.91
C ASP A 135 0.19 4.70 6.97
N ASP A 136 -0.94 4.14 6.54
CA ASP A 136 -1.91 3.33 7.28
C ASP A 136 -2.51 4.03 8.50
N VAL A 137 -3.20 5.16 8.32
CA VAL A 137 -3.87 5.92 9.41
C VAL A 137 -5.19 5.27 9.82
N TRP A 138 -5.39 5.04 11.13
CA TRP A 138 -6.52 4.27 11.70
C TRP A 138 -7.55 5.09 12.48
N ASP A 139 -7.23 6.32 12.90
CA ASP A 139 -8.17 7.20 13.59
C ASP A 139 -7.89 8.68 13.32
N ASN A 140 -8.82 9.54 13.77
CA ASN A 140 -8.73 10.99 13.61
C ASN A 140 -7.69 11.62 14.55
N GLU A 141 -7.38 11.00 15.69
CA GLU A 141 -6.46 11.54 16.69
C GLU A 141 -5.03 11.58 16.16
N VAL A 142 -4.60 10.52 15.46
CA VAL A 142 -3.32 10.49 14.73
C VAL A 142 -3.20 11.68 13.78
N TRP A 143 -4.25 11.91 12.99
CA TRP A 143 -4.27 13.02 12.05
C TRP A 143 -4.25 14.37 12.76
N ASP A 144 -5.09 14.58 13.78
CA ASP A 144 -5.16 15.85 14.52
C ASP A 144 -3.80 16.20 15.14
N ASN A 145 -3.13 15.23 15.75
CA ASN A 145 -1.81 15.40 16.34
C ASN A 145 -0.76 15.82 15.29
N LEU A 146 -0.68 15.11 14.16
CA LEU A 146 0.26 15.44 13.08
C LEU A 146 -0.10 16.74 12.36
N HIS A 147 -1.38 17.01 12.13
CA HIS A 147 -1.87 18.18 11.43
C HIS A 147 -1.43 19.49 12.10
N MET A 148 -1.36 19.48 13.44
CA MET A 148 -0.85 20.63 14.20
C MET A 148 0.59 21.00 13.83
N CYS A 149 1.41 20.02 13.42
CA CYS A 149 2.78 20.25 12.95
C CYS A 149 2.83 20.89 11.56
N PHE A 150 1.77 20.78 10.75
CA PHE A 150 1.70 21.31 9.39
C PHE A 150 0.94 22.63 9.30
N LYS A 151 0.14 22.95 10.33
CA LYS A 151 -0.76 24.10 10.35
C LYS A 151 -0.03 25.42 10.10
N GLY A 152 -0.47 26.13 9.06
CA GLY A 152 0.09 27.42 8.63
C GLY A 152 1.04 27.34 7.43
N ALA A 153 1.32 26.14 6.91
CA ALA A 153 2.08 25.98 5.68
C ALA A 153 1.35 26.61 4.48
N ARG A 154 2.07 27.42 3.71
CA ARG A 154 1.54 28.17 2.54
C ARG A 154 2.49 28.12 1.34
N ASN A 155 3.24 27.03 1.24
CA ASN A 155 4.39 26.90 0.36
C ASN A 155 4.31 25.68 -0.56
N ARG A 156 3.08 25.28 -0.95
CA ARG A 156 2.79 24.09 -1.78
C ARG A 156 3.19 22.76 -1.15
N SER A 157 3.35 22.72 0.17
CA SER A 157 3.63 21.45 0.86
C SER A 157 2.48 20.47 0.70
N ARG A 158 2.80 19.18 0.77
CA ARG A 158 1.84 18.09 0.60
C ARG A 158 1.98 17.07 1.71
N VAL A 159 0.88 16.45 2.07
CA VAL A 159 0.86 15.22 2.84
C VAL A 159 0.27 14.13 1.95
N ILE A 160 0.92 12.98 1.87
CA ILE A 160 0.29 11.76 1.34
C ILE A 160 -0.23 11.00 2.55
N LEU A 161 -1.50 10.64 2.54
CA LEU A 161 -2.12 9.86 3.61
C LEU A 161 -2.66 8.56 3.01
N THR A 162 -2.34 7.41 3.60
CA THR A 162 -3.02 6.16 3.21
C THR A 162 -3.90 5.69 4.36
N THR A 163 -5.10 5.21 4.05
CA THR A 163 -6.02 4.68 5.06
C THR A 163 -6.97 3.65 4.46
N ARG A 164 -7.48 2.76 5.31
CA ARG A 164 -8.57 1.83 4.97
C ARG A 164 -9.95 2.48 5.13
N LEU A 165 -10.00 3.62 5.83
CA LEU A 165 -11.22 4.19 6.37
C LEU A 165 -11.56 5.50 5.66
N SER A 166 -12.59 5.46 4.82
CA SER A 166 -13.03 6.62 4.02
C SER A 166 -13.36 7.85 4.87
N ASN A 167 -13.93 7.65 6.07
CA ASN A 167 -14.24 8.73 6.99
C ASN A 167 -13.00 9.49 7.47
N ILE A 168 -11.85 8.80 7.64
CA ILE A 168 -10.59 9.44 8.02
C ILE A 168 -10.05 10.28 6.86
N ALA A 169 -10.08 9.74 5.64
CA ALA A 169 -9.63 10.49 4.48
C ALA A 169 -10.48 11.73 4.20
N ILE A 170 -11.80 11.63 4.42
CA ILE A 170 -12.72 12.77 4.35
C ILE A 170 -12.45 13.77 5.47
N TYR A 171 -12.17 13.29 6.69
CA TYR A 171 -11.85 14.16 7.83
C TYR A 171 -10.52 14.91 7.64
N ALA A 172 -9.50 14.25 7.09
CA ALA A 172 -8.19 14.83 6.82
C ALA A 172 -8.14 15.69 5.54
N LYS A 173 -9.22 15.70 4.75
CA LYS A 173 -9.29 16.43 3.48
C LYS A 173 -9.01 17.91 3.66
N CYS A 174 -8.17 18.45 2.78
CA CYS A 174 -7.96 19.89 2.64
C CYS A 174 -8.62 20.39 1.35
N GLU A 175 -8.00 20.14 0.19
CA GLU A 175 -8.53 20.57 -1.10
C GLU A 175 -8.82 19.38 -2.03
N SER A 176 -7.88 18.43 -2.13
CA SER A 176 -8.05 17.25 -3.00
C SER A 176 -9.05 16.26 -2.42
N GLU A 177 -9.90 15.70 -3.30
CA GLU A 177 -10.77 14.58 -2.92
C GLU A 177 -9.95 13.32 -2.64
N PRO A 178 -10.34 12.49 -1.65
CA PRO A 178 -9.75 11.18 -1.44
C PRO A 178 -9.80 10.32 -2.71
N TYR A 179 -8.67 9.71 -3.05
CA TYR A 179 -8.56 8.80 -4.18
C TYR A 179 -8.84 7.37 -3.73
N HIS A 180 -9.99 6.84 -4.14
CA HIS A 180 -10.39 5.46 -3.86
C HIS A 180 -9.76 4.51 -4.88
N LEU A 181 -8.90 3.62 -4.40
CA LEU A 181 -8.30 2.58 -5.23
C LEU A 181 -9.37 1.57 -5.66
N ARG A 182 -9.34 1.21 -6.94
CA ARG A 182 -10.13 0.13 -7.50
C ARG A 182 -9.36 -1.19 -7.47
N LEU A 183 -10.10 -2.28 -7.52
CA LEU A 183 -9.56 -3.60 -7.85
C LEU A 183 -9.02 -3.60 -9.29
N PHE A 184 -8.09 -4.51 -9.55
CA PHE A 184 -7.58 -4.77 -10.89
C PHE A 184 -8.65 -5.42 -11.76
N SER A 185 -8.63 -5.08 -13.04
CA SER A 185 -9.36 -5.81 -14.07
C SER A 185 -8.81 -7.23 -14.25
N ASP A 186 -9.57 -8.10 -14.95
CA ASP A 186 -9.13 -9.45 -15.28
C ASP A 186 -7.76 -9.43 -16.02
N ASP A 187 -7.58 -8.47 -16.94
CA ASP A 187 -6.34 -8.30 -17.71
C ASP A 187 -5.16 -7.84 -16.86
N GLU A 188 -5.36 -6.82 -16.00
CA GLU A 188 -4.32 -6.35 -15.07
C GLU A 188 -3.94 -7.44 -14.07
N SER A 189 -4.93 -8.21 -13.61
CA SER A 189 -4.72 -9.35 -12.71
C SER A 189 -3.87 -10.42 -13.38
N TRP A 190 -4.17 -10.73 -14.64
CA TRP A 190 -3.39 -11.68 -15.42
C TRP A 190 -1.97 -11.18 -15.69
N THR A 191 -1.81 -9.90 -16.02
CA THR A 191 -0.50 -9.28 -16.19
C THR A 191 0.34 -9.39 -14.92
N LEU A 192 -0.23 -9.07 -13.76
CA LEU A 192 0.46 -9.21 -12.47
C LEU A 192 0.81 -10.68 -12.19
N LEU A 193 -0.15 -11.61 -12.35
CA LEU A 193 0.08 -13.03 -12.10
C LEU A 193 1.20 -13.59 -12.99
N LYS A 194 1.17 -13.33 -14.30
CA LYS A 194 2.23 -13.74 -15.24
C LYS A 194 3.58 -13.23 -14.78
N LYS A 195 3.66 -11.95 -14.48
CA LYS A 195 4.91 -11.30 -14.09
C LYS A 195 5.47 -11.89 -12.80
N GLU A 196 4.62 -12.10 -11.80
CA GLU A 196 5.07 -12.71 -10.54
C GLU A 196 5.49 -14.16 -10.72
N VAL A 197 4.76 -14.94 -11.53
CA VAL A 197 5.08 -16.34 -11.76
C VAL A 197 6.34 -16.50 -12.60
N PHE A 198 6.46 -15.83 -13.74
CA PHE A 198 7.49 -16.08 -14.75
C PHE A 198 8.63 -15.06 -14.76
N GLN A 199 8.47 -13.89 -14.12
CA GLN A 199 9.46 -12.79 -14.14
C GLN A 199 9.77 -12.38 -15.59
N GLU A 200 11.04 -12.43 -15.98
CA GLU A 200 11.51 -12.14 -17.34
C GLU A 200 11.22 -13.26 -18.35
N GLU A 201 10.82 -14.44 -17.88
CA GLU A 201 10.53 -15.58 -18.76
C GLU A 201 9.16 -15.45 -19.41
N SER A 202 9.02 -15.96 -20.63
CA SER A 202 7.73 -16.04 -21.30
C SER A 202 6.85 -17.14 -20.68
N CYS A 203 5.57 -16.82 -20.43
CA CYS A 203 4.56 -17.81 -20.06
C CYS A 203 4.40 -18.86 -21.18
N PRO A 204 4.51 -20.17 -20.89
CA PRO A 204 4.23 -21.24 -21.86
C PRO A 204 2.79 -21.12 -22.41
N PRO A 205 2.58 -21.30 -23.73
CA PRO A 205 1.24 -21.14 -24.35
C PRO A 205 0.15 -22.00 -23.70
N GLU A 206 0.50 -23.22 -23.29
CA GLU A 206 -0.39 -24.17 -22.61
C GLU A 206 -0.89 -23.70 -21.23
N LEU A 207 -0.21 -22.73 -20.61
CA LEU A 207 -0.57 -22.17 -19.30
C LEU A 207 -1.36 -20.86 -19.41
N VAL A 208 -1.49 -20.28 -20.61
CA VAL A 208 -2.11 -18.96 -20.79
C VAL A 208 -3.57 -18.98 -20.37
N ASP A 209 -4.36 -19.94 -20.87
CA ASP A 209 -5.80 -19.97 -20.61
C ASP A 209 -6.12 -20.29 -19.15
N VAL A 210 -5.45 -21.29 -18.57
CA VAL A 210 -5.63 -21.64 -17.15
C VAL A 210 -5.10 -20.54 -16.23
N GLY A 211 -3.99 -19.90 -16.58
CA GLY A 211 -3.45 -18.79 -15.83
C GLY A 211 -4.36 -17.57 -15.82
N PHE A 212 -4.98 -17.23 -16.96
CA PHE A 212 -5.96 -16.16 -17.04
C PHE A 212 -7.19 -16.46 -16.16
N ARG A 213 -7.71 -17.69 -16.17
CA ARG A 213 -8.84 -18.08 -15.32
C ARG A 213 -8.48 -18.03 -13.83
N ILE A 214 -7.29 -18.48 -13.44
CA ILE A 214 -6.78 -18.34 -12.07
C ILE A 214 -6.70 -16.87 -11.66
N ALA A 215 -6.14 -16.01 -12.52
CA ALA A 215 -6.04 -14.58 -12.23
C ALA A 215 -7.42 -13.94 -12.01
N LYS A 216 -8.40 -14.33 -12.84
CA LYS A 216 -9.80 -13.92 -12.67
C LYS A 216 -10.40 -14.40 -11.35
N CYS A 217 -10.12 -15.64 -10.93
CA CYS A 217 -10.54 -16.16 -9.62
C CYS A 217 -9.93 -15.38 -8.45
N CYS A 218 -8.84 -14.63 -8.66
CA CYS A 218 -8.27 -13.78 -7.62
C CYS A 218 -9.06 -12.49 -7.35
N GLY A 219 -10.10 -12.20 -8.14
CA GLY A 219 -11.01 -11.08 -7.88
C GLY A 219 -10.37 -9.70 -7.93
N GLY A 220 -9.22 -9.55 -8.61
CA GLY A 220 -8.57 -8.26 -8.81
C GLY A 220 -7.81 -7.70 -7.60
N LEU A 221 -7.64 -8.45 -6.51
CA LEU A 221 -6.90 -7.98 -5.33
C LEU A 221 -5.39 -8.25 -5.49
N PRO A 222 -4.52 -7.23 -5.60
CA PRO A 222 -3.09 -7.41 -5.89
C PRO A 222 -2.37 -8.36 -4.94
N LEU A 223 -2.57 -8.21 -3.62
CA LEU A 223 -1.93 -9.08 -2.64
C LEU A 223 -2.32 -10.56 -2.84
N PHE A 224 -3.59 -10.84 -3.12
CA PHE A 224 -4.02 -12.23 -3.32
C PHE A 224 -3.44 -12.83 -4.60
N ILE A 225 -3.35 -12.03 -5.67
CA ILE A 225 -2.71 -12.45 -6.92
C ILE A 225 -1.24 -12.83 -6.68
N VAL A 226 -0.49 -12.02 -5.91
CA VAL A 226 0.91 -12.31 -5.55
C VAL A 226 1.03 -13.59 -4.72
N LEU A 227 0.11 -13.83 -3.78
CA LEU A 227 0.09 -15.07 -3.00
C LEU A 227 -0.12 -16.31 -3.88
N VAL A 228 -1.11 -16.26 -4.78
CA VAL A 228 -1.39 -17.33 -5.74
C VAL A 228 -0.19 -17.53 -6.68
N ALA A 229 0.44 -16.45 -7.16
CA ALA A 229 1.67 -16.54 -7.94
C ALA A 229 2.78 -17.27 -7.19
N GLY A 230 2.95 -16.98 -5.89
CA GLY A 230 3.89 -17.67 -5.01
C GLY A 230 3.69 -19.19 -5.01
N VAL A 231 2.44 -19.65 -4.96
CA VAL A 231 2.10 -21.07 -5.03
C VAL A 231 2.39 -21.67 -6.43
N LEU A 232 2.23 -20.88 -7.49
CA LEU A 232 2.45 -21.31 -8.88
C LEU A 232 3.91 -21.32 -9.32
N LYS A 233 4.80 -20.56 -8.66
CA LYS A 233 6.24 -20.45 -9.02
C LYS A 233 6.94 -21.81 -9.15
N ASP A 234 6.65 -22.76 -8.27
CA ASP A 234 7.26 -24.11 -8.32
C ASP A 234 6.56 -25.08 -9.29
N LYS A 235 5.52 -24.60 -9.99
CA LYS A 235 4.63 -25.40 -10.85
C LYS A 235 4.61 -24.91 -12.30
N ARG A 236 5.58 -24.07 -12.71
CA ARG A 236 5.69 -23.41 -14.03
C ARG A 236 5.63 -24.31 -15.27
N LYS A 237 5.78 -25.63 -15.13
CA LYS A 237 5.80 -26.60 -16.25
C LYS A 237 4.77 -27.72 -16.11
N LYS A 238 3.77 -27.55 -15.25
CA LYS A 238 2.82 -28.62 -14.88
C LYS A 238 1.38 -28.12 -15.00
N ALA A 239 0.85 -28.08 -16.22
CA ALA A 239 -0.50 -27.59 -16.51
C ALA A 239 -1.60 -28.26 -15.67
N GLU A 240 -1.48 -29.56 -15.39
CA GLU A 240 -2.45 -30.26 -14.54
C GLU A 240 -2.49 -29.74 -13.11
N LEU A 241 -1.36 -29.28 -12.55
CA LEU A 241 -1.34 -28.68 -11.22
C LEU A 241 -1.98 -27.28 -11.20
N TRP A 242 -1.96 -26.56 -12.31
CA TRP A 242 -2.64 -25.26 -12.42
C TRP A 242 -4.15 -25.46 -12.42
N LYS A 243 -4.68 -26.48 -13.10
CA LYS A 243 -6.11 -26.82 -13.05
C LYS A 243 -6.58 -27.16 -11.64
N VAL A 244 -5.79 -27.92 -10.88
CA VAL A 244 -6.12 -28.22 -9.46
C VAL A 244 -6.22 -26.94 -8.63
N ILE A 245 -5.34 -25.96 -8.87
CA ILE A 245 -5.39 -24.66 -8.20
C ILE A 245 -6.61 -23.86 -8.65
N GLU A 246 -6.92 -23.86 -9.95
CA GLU A 246 -8.12 -23.23 -10.51
C GLU A 246 -9.40 -23.77 -9.83
N GLU A 247 -9.56 -25.10 -9.75
CA GLU A 247 -10.69 -25.76 -9.09
C GLU A 247 -10.76 -25.43 -7.59
N SER A 248 -9.61 -25.40 -6.91
CA SER A 248 -9.53 -25.03 -5.50
C SER A 248 -9.91 -23.58 -5.23
N LEU A 249 -9.60 -22.66 -6.16
CA LEU A 249 -9.97 -21.25 -6.04
C LEU A 249 -11.45 -21.04 -6.37
N GLY A 250 -11.97 -21.71 -7.40
CA GLY A 250 -13.37 -21.62 -7.80
C GLY A 250 -14.36 -22.19 -6.77
N SER A 251 -13.91 -23.09 -5.90
CA SER A 251 -14.72 -23.64 -4.80
C SER A 251 -14.73 -22.77 -3.54
N GLN A 252 -13.82 -21.80 -3.42
CA GLN A 252 -13.84 -20.82 -2.35
C GLN A 252 -14.60 -19.58 -2.81
N ASN A 253 -15.70 -19.23 -2.13
CA ASN A 253 -16.40 -17.98 -2.40
C ASN A 253 -15.46 -16.80 -2.12
N ILE A 254 -15.18 -15.97 -3.14
CA ILE A 254 -14.33 -14.76 -3.03
C ILE A 254 -14.79 -13.82 -1.91
N GLY A 255 -16.10 -13.81 -1.59
CA GLY A 255 -16.63 -13.06 -0.44
C GLY A 255 -16.05 -13.49 0.92
N SER A 256 -15.60 -14.76 1.07
CA SER A 256 -14.91 -15.20 2.27
C SER A 256 -13.47 -14.68 2.32
N LEU A 257 -12.84 -14.31 1.21
CA LEU A 257 -11.43 -13.92 1.20
C LEU A 257 -11.23 -12.52 1.80
N GLU A 258 -12.18 -11.60 1.59
CA GLU A 258 -12.21 -10.30 2.27
C GLU A 258 -12.32 -10.47 3.79
N GLU A 259 -13.20 -11.35 4.26
CA GLU A 259 -13.32 -11.73 5.67
C GLU A 259 -12.04 -12.41 6.17
N THR A 260 -11.47 -13.34 5.40
CA THR A 260 -10.27 -14.09 5.78
C THR A 260 -9.05 -13.17 5.86
N MET A 261 -8.92 -12.18 4.98
CA MET A 261 -7.84 -11.18 5.06
C MET A 261 -8.06 -10.17 6.18
N SER A 262 -9.31 -9.88 6.56
CA SER A 262 -9.61 -9.10 7.77
C SER A 262 -9.29 -9.86 9.08
N VAL A 263 -9.41 -11.19 9.07
CA VAL A 263 -9.22 -12.07 10.24
C VAL A 263 -7.77 -12.55 10.40
N ILE A 264 -7.05 -12.83 9.30
CA ILE A 264 -5.70 -13.43 9.34
C ILE A 264 -4.60 -12.44 9.75
N GLY A 265 -4.87 -11.14 9.83
CA GLY A 265 -3.85 -10.20 10.27
C GLY A 265 -2.61 -10.25 9.37
N PHE A 266 -2.83 -10.24 8.04
CA PHE A 266 -1.89 -9.56 7.16
C PHE A 266 -1.88 -8.07 7.59
N ASN A 267 -1.16 -7.83 8.69
CA ASN A 267 -1.05 -6.63 9.49
C ASN A 267 0.13 -5.79 9.01
#